data_AF-A0A7C3L8E8-F1
#
_entry.id   AF-A0A7C3L8E8-F1
#
_cell.length_a   1.000
_cell.length_b   1.000
_cell.length_c   1.000
_cell.angle_alpha   90.00
_cell.angle_beta   90.00
_cell.angle_gamma   90.00
#
_symmetry.space_group_name_H-M   'P 1'
#
loop_
_entity.id
_entity.type
_entity.pdbx_description
1 polymer ?
#
loop_
_entity_poly.entity_id
_entity_poly.type
_entity_poly.pdbx_seq_one_letter_code
_entity_poly.pdbx_strand_id
1 'polypeptide(L)'
;MYNKQFSYYLDRVSKYAGYIAAILVVILSLLVVYDAAMRYLFSAGSIALQEVEWHLFDVVFLLGLSYALKHDKHVRVDIFFERYSPDTRCI
;
A
#
# COMPACT_ATOMS: atom_id res chain seq x y z
N MET A 1 24.14 -20.98 -0.95
CA MET A 1 24.80 -20.09 0.04
C MET A 1 24.03 -18.78 0.11
N TYR A 2 23.25 -18.56 1.18
CA TYR A 2 22.51 -17.30 1.36
C TYR A 2 23.42 -16.27 2.05
N ASN A 3 23.62 -15.11 1.43
CA ASN A 3 24.46 -14.05 2.01
C ASN A 3 23.68 -13.36 3.14
N LYS A 4 23.95 -13.77 4.39
CA LYS A 4 23.26 -13.28 5.59
C LYS A 4 23.36 -11.76 5.77
N GLN A 5 24.46 -11.13 5.35
CA GLN A 5 24.60 -9.67 5.46
C GLN A 5 23.68 -8.93 4.49
N PHE A 6 23.53 -9.44 3.26
CA PHE A 6 22.65 -8.84 2.26
C PHE A 6 21.18 -8.90 2.69
N SER A 7 20.74 -10.06 3.20
CA SER A 7 19.38 -10.22 3.71
C SER A 7 19.08 -9.31 4.90
N TYR A 8 20.03 -9.16 5.84
CA TYR A 8 19.86 -8.24 6.97
C TYR A 8 19.66 -6.79 6.53
N TYR A 9 20.37 -6.36 5.48
CA TYR A 9 20.22 -5.03 4.91
C TYR A 9 18.83 -4.83 4.29
N LEU A 10 18.39 -5.77 3.44
CA LEU A 10 17.06 -5.73 2.82
C LEU A 10 15.95 -5.69 3.88
N ASP A 11 16.11 -6.50 4.93
CA ASP A 11 15.18 -6.56 6.05
C ASP A 11 15.00 -5.22 6.78
N ARG A 12 16.10 -4.47 6.96
CA ARG A 12 16.05 -3.13 7.53
C ARG A 12 15.36 -2.15 6.59
N VAL A 13 15.73 -2.17 5.30
CA VAL A 13 15.15 -1.27 4.30
C VAL A 13 13.64 -1.47 4.22
N SER A 14 13.15 -2.71 4.13
CA SER A 14 11.72 -3.01 4.12
C SER A 14 11.02 -2.53 5.40
N LYS A 15 11.66 -2.65 6.57
CA LYS A 15 11.09 -2.17 7.83
C LYS A 15 10.94 -0.65 7.86
N TYR A 16 11.96 0.10 7.44
CA TYR A 16 11.87 1.57 7.36
C TYR A 16 10.88 2.02 6.30
N ALA A 17 10.85 1.37 5.13
CA ALA A 17 9.85 1.62 4.09
C ALA A 17 8.42 1.46 4.64
N GLY A 18 8.16 0.41 5.42
CA GLY A 18 6.87 0.18 6.08
C GLY A 18 6.50 1.29 7.07
N TYR A 19 7.43 1.76 7.90
CA TYR A 19 7.16 2.89 8.82
C TYR A 19 6.88 4.20 8.08
N ILE A 20 7.63 4.49 7.02
CA ILE A 20 7.40 5.68 6.19
C ILE A 20 6.01 5.58 5.55
N ALA A 21 5.67 4.44 4.95
CA ALA A 21 4.34 4.19 4.38
C ALA A 21 3.21 4.37 5.40
N ALA A 22 3.41 3.91 6.64
CA ALA A 22 2.42 4.05 7.72
C ALA A 22 2.19 5.52 8.13
N ILE A 23 3.19 6.38 8.06
CA ILE A 23 3.02 7.83 8.30
C ILE A 23 2.35 8.48 7.09
N LEU A 24 2.83 8.17 5.88
CA LEU A 24 2.32 8.74 4.65
C LEU A 24 0.85 8.39 4.40
N VAL A 25 0.38 7.19 4.77
CA VAL A 25 -1.03 6.81 4.60
C VAL A 25 -1.96 7.63 5.49
N VAL A 26 -1.52 8.03 6.69
CA VAL A 26 -2.29 8.92 7.56
C VAL A 26 -2.37 10.31 6.93
N ILE A 27 -1.25 10.82 6.42
CA ILE A 27 -1.21 12.10 5.71
C ILE A 27 -2.14 12.08 4.49
N LEU A 28 -2.04 11.03 3.65
CA LEU A 28 -2.90 10.83 2.49
C LEU A 28 -4.38 10.80 2.89
N SER A 29 -4.72 10.06 3.95
CA SER A 29 -6.11 9.98 4.43
C SER A 29 -6.66 11.34 4.83
N LEU A 30 -5.87 12.16 5.53
CA LEU A 30 -6.27 13.52 5.88
C LEU A 30 -6.44 14.41 4.64
N LEU A 31 -5.56 14.25 3.66
CA LEU A 31 -5.59 15.00 2.40
C LEU A 31 -6.87 14.67 1.59
N VAL A 32 -7.19 13.39 1.46
CA VAL A 32 -8.41 12.92 0.79
C VAL A 32 -9.68 13.39 1.51
N VAL A 33 -9.70 13.33 2.85
CA VAL A 33 -10.85 13.85 3.62
C VAL A 33 -11.00 15.36 3.43
N TYR A 34 -9.89 16.11 3.42
CA TYR A 34 -9.90 17.54 3.16
C TYR A 34 -10.40 17.86 1.75
N ASP A 35 -9.87 17.22 0.72
CA ASP A 35 -10.29 17.42 -0.68
C ASP A 35 -11.77 17.08 -0.86
N ALA A 36 -12.24 15.97 -0.27
CA ALA A 36 -13.65 15.61 -0.28
C ALA A 36 -14.52 16.65 0.44
N ALA A 37 -14.12 17.12 1.62
CA ALA A 37 -14.86 18.15 2.35
C ALA A 37 -14.96 19.45 1.54
N MET A 38 -13.87 19.91 0.94
CA MET A 38 -13.86 21.10 0.08
C MET A 38 -14.78 20.93 -1.13
N ARG A 39 -14.73 19.77 -1.79
CA ARG A 39 -15.54 19.49 -2.97
C ARG A 39 -17.03 19.44 -2.65
N TYR A 40 -17.43 18.78 -1.57
CA TYR A 40 -18.84 18.52 -1.28
C TYR A 40 -19.51 19.57 -0.40
N LEU A 41 -18.79 20.16 0.57
CA LEU A 41 -19.36 21.17 1.47
C LEU A 41 -19.22 22.59 0.93
N PHE A 42 -18.16 22.85 0.17
CA PHE A 42 -17.81 24.19 -0.29
C PHE A 42 -17.82 24.32 -1.83
N SER A 43 -18.16 23.26 -2.56
CA SER A 43 -18.12 23.21 -4.04
C SER A 43 -16.78 23.65 -4.64
N ALA A 44 -15.69 23.47 -3.89
CA ALA A 44 -14.34 23.87 -4.29
C ALA A 44 -13.47 22.61 -4.42
N GLY A 45 -13.09 22.26 -5.65
CA GLY A 45 -12.18 21.15 -5.92
C GLY A 45 -10.86 21.62 -6.53
N SER A 46 -9.78 20.86 -6.34
CA SER A 46 -8.47 21.15 -6.94
C SER A 46 -7.91 19.92 -7.63
N ILE A 47 -7.66 20.03 -8.94
CA ILE A 47 -7.03 18.96 -9.73
C ILE A 47 -5.60 18.72 -9.23
N ALA A 48 -4.87 19.78 -8.88
CA ALA A 48 -3.52 19.65 -8.33
C ALA A 48 -3.50 18.88 -7.00
N LEU A 49 -4.52 19.03 -6.15
CA LEU A 49 -4.62 18.23 -4.92
C LEU A 49 -4.86 16.75 -5.27
N GLN A 50 -5.72 16.46 -6.24
CA GLN A 50 -5.95 15.08 -6.70
C GLN A 50 -4.70 14.43 -7.31
N GLU A 51 -3.90 15.18 -8.08
CA GLU A 51 -2.62 14.67 -8.62
C GLU A 51 -1.65 14.31 -7.48
N VAL A 52 -1.57 15.16 -6.45
CA VAL A 52 -0.77 14.88 -5.24
C VAL A 52 -1.28 13.64 -4.51
N GLU A 53 -2.60 13.46 -4.39
CA GLU A 53 -3.18 12.26 -3.78
C GLU A 53 -2.78 10.98 -4.51
N TRP A 54 -2.85 10.98 -5.85
CA TRP A 54 -2.53 9.79 -6.64
C TRP A 54 -1.04 9.44 -6.54
N HIS A 55 -0.17 10.44 -6.62
CA HIS A 55 1.27 10.21 -6.47
C HIS A 55 1.64 9.78 -5.05
N LEU A 56 1.02 10.39 -4.04
CA LEU A 56 1.25 10.02 -2.65
C LEU A 56 0.74 8.59 -2.36
N PHE A 57 -0.40 8.22 -2.95
CA PHE A 57 -0.92 6.86 -2.90
C PHE A 57 0.05 5.85 -3.50
N ASP A 58 0.61 6.12 -4.68
CA ASP A 58 1.58 5.23 -5.32
C ASP A 58 2.83 5.03 -4.43
N VAL A 59 3.32 6.09 -3.81
CA VAL A 59 4.46 6.03 -2.88
C VAL A 59 4.12 5.17 -1.65
N VAL A 60 2.95 5.39 -1.03
CA VAL A 60 2.46 4.58 0.10
C VAL A 60 2.37 3.12 -0.31
N PHE A 61 1.78 2.84 -1.47
CA PHE A 61 1.57 1.48 -1.96
C PHE A 61 2.89 0.76 -2.22
N LEU A 62 3.82 1.37 -2.95
CA LEU A 62 5.10 0.75 -3.30
C LEU A 62 5.96 0.49 -2.06
N LEU A 63 6.03 1.46 -1.14
CA LEU A 63 6.79 1.30 0.11
C LEU A 63 6.13 0.26 1.03
N GLY A 64 4.81 0.32 1.19
CA GLY A 64 4.04 -0.60 2.03
C GLY A 64 4.04 -2.04 1.50
N LEU A 65 3.99 -2.23 0.19
CA LEU A 65 3.98 -3.54 -0.45
C LEU A 65 5.25 -4.33 -0.12
N SER A 66 6.41 -3.67 -0.11
CA SER A 66 7.68 -4.31 0.25
C SER A 66 7.68 -4.88 1.67
N TYR A 67 7.06 -4.16 2.62
CA TYR A 67 6.90 -4.60 4.01
C TYR A 67 5.86 -5.72 4.12
N ALA A 68 4.72 -5.59 3.44
CA ALA A 68 3.64 -6.57 3.44
C ALA A 68 4.09 -7.90 2.83
N LEU A 69 4.86 -7.86 1.74
CA LEU A 69 5.42 -9.04 1.08
C LEU A 69 6.35 -9.81 2.01
N LYS A 70 7.22 -9.10 2.74
CA LYS A 70 8.13 -9.71 3.74
C LYS A 70 7.38 -10.47 4.84
N HIS A 71 6.18 -10.02 5.22
CA HIS A 71 5.39 -10.63 6.29
C HIS A 71 4.29 -11.57 5.80
N ASP A 72 4.26 -11.90 4.50
CA ASP A 72 3.18 -12.65 3.86
C ASP A 72 1.78 -12.06 4.13
N LYS A 73 1.72 -10.72 4.26
CA LYS A 73 0.50 -9.92 4.47
C LYS A 73 0.11 -9.10 3.25
N HIS A 74 0.72 -9.35 2.10
CA HIS A 74 0.25 -8.75 0.86
C HIS A 74 -1.18 -9.23 0.58
N VAL A 75 -2.08 -8.33 0.21
CA VAL A 75 -3.46 -8.69 -0.12
C VAL A 75 -3.43 -9.54 -1.37
N ARG A 76 -3.62 -10.85 -1.23
CA ARG A 76 -3.85 -11.76 -2.35
C ARG A 76 -5.31 -11.64 -2.74
N VAL A 77 -5.55 -11.09 -3.93
CA VAL A 77 -6.88 -11.01 -4.51
C VAL A 77 -7.16 -12.35 -5.19
N ASP A 78 -7.40 -13.38 -4.38
CA ASP A 78 -7.66 -14.75 -4.83
C ASP A 78 -9.14 -14.92 -5.25
N ILE A 79 -9.68 -14.02 -6.10
CA ILE A 79 -11.11 -14.02 -6.51
C ILE A 79 -11.50 -15.31 -7.23
N PHE A 80 -10.57 -15.92 -7.96
CA PHE A 80 -10.86 -17.12 -8.74
C PHE A 80 -10.85 -18.40 -7.90
N PHE A 81 -10.10 -18.45 -6.79
CA PHE A 81 -9.94 -19.67 -5.97
C PHE A 81 -11.19 -20.07 -5.20
N GLU A 82 -12.09 -19.13 -4.94
CA GLU A 82 -13.30 -19.37 -4.16
C GLU A 82 -14.34 -20.24 -4.90
N ARG A 83 -14.23 -20.35 -6.24
CA ARG A 83 -15.12 -21.16 -7.09
C ARG A 83 -14.54 -22.51 -7.54
N TYR A 84 -13.31 -22.86 -7.19
CA TYR A 84 -12.74 -24.15 -7.58
C TYR A 84 -13.24 -25.30 -6.69
N SER A 85 -13.55 -26.43 -7.34
CA SER A 85 -13.98 -27.65 -6.64
C SER A 85 -12.86 -28.17 -5.70
N PRO A 86 -13.19 -29.02 -4.72
CA PRO A 86 -12.21 -29.59 -3.79
C PRO A 86 -11.01 -30.25 -4.49
N ASP A 87 -11.21 -30.82 -5.68
CA ASP A 87 -10.17 -31.57 -6.40
C ASP A 87 -9.10 -30.67 -7.03
N THR A 88 -9.37 -29.38 -7.25
CA THR A 88 -8.39 -28.42 -7.81
C THR A 88 -7.65 -27.63 -6.72
N ARG A 89 -8.03 -27.77 -5.44
CA ARG A 89 -7.42 -27.05 -4.31
C ARG A 89 -6.14 -27.70 -3.75
N CYS A 90 -5.79 -28.91 -4.21
CA CYS A 90 -4.67 -29.71 -3.66
C CYS A 90 -3.40 -29.71 -4.52
N ILE A 91 -3.24 -28.77 -5.45
CA ILE A 91 -2.03 -28.64 -6.30
C ILE A 91 -1.32 -27.32 -6.05
#